data_AF-A0A7J5AEU0-F1
#
_entry.id   AF-A0A7J5AEU0-F1
#
_cell.length_a   1.000
_cell.length_b   1.000
_cell.length_c   1.000
_cell.angle_alpha   90.00
_cell.angle_beta   90.00
_cell.angle_gamma   90.00
#
_symmetry.space_group_name_H-M   'P 1'
#
loop_
_entity.id
_entity.type
_entity.pdbx_description
1 polymer ?
#
loop_
_entity_poly.entity_id
_entity_poly.type
_entity_poly.pdbx_seq_one_letter_code
_entity_poly.pdbx_strand_id
1 'polypeptide(L)'
;MNFITDAIQASPVYLAVRYEFEVTDGVTTIVIPSNTSCFRLSQFPGGGVVNTAYTIRVRSSNGAAPAAFTAWGDPCIVSTPIARL
;
A
#
# COMPACT_ATOMS: atom_id res chain seq x y z
N MET A 1 -8.87 2.03 -17.42
CA MET A 1 -7.88 1.57 -16.42
C MET A 1 -8.46 1.88 -15.05
N ASN A 2 -8.97 0.86 -14.37
CA ASN A 2 -9.74 1.00 -13.13
C ASN A 2 -8.81 0.69 -11.95
N PHE A 3 -8.14 1.71 -11.42
CA PHE A 3 -7.09 1.61 -10.39
C PHE A 3 -7.55 1.00 -9.05
N ILE A 4 -8.85 0.72 -8.89
CA ILE A 4 -9.46 0.19 -7.66
C ILE A 4 -9.22 -1.31 -7.46
N THR A 5 -9.07 -2.08 -8.55
CA THR A 5 -8.84 -3.55 -8.50
C THR A 5 -7.41 -3.95 -8.85
N ASP A 6 -6.65 -3.05 -9.48
CA ASP A 6 -5.26 -3.28 -9.81
C ASP A 6 -4.38 -3.29 -8.55
N ALA A 7 -3.34 -4.11 -8.58
CA ALA A 7 -2.39 -4.19 -7.49
C ALA A 7 -1.39 -3.03 -7.56
N ILE A 8 -1.32 -2.24 -6.50
CA ILE A 8 -0.32 -1.18 -6.33
C ILE A 8 1.01 -1.87 -5.99
N GLN A 9 1.99 -1.69 -6.89
CA GLN A 9 3.32 -2.27 -6.75
C GLN A 9 4.26 -1.30 -6.05
N ALA A 10 5.08 -1.84 -5.15
CA ALA A 10 6.29 -1.22 -4.66
C ALA A 10 7.51 -1.79 -5.40
N SER A 11 8.63 -1.07 -5.34
CA SER A 11 9.90 -1.63 -5.79
C SER A 11 10.28 -2.83 -4.92
N PRO A 12 10.54 -4.01 -5.51
CA PRO A 12 10.94 -5.17 -4.73
C PRO A 12 12.32 -4.93 -4.10
N VAL A 13 12.43 -5.25 -2.81
CA VAL A 13 13.69 -5.17 -2.05
C VAL A 13 14.34 -6.54 -2.04
N TYR A 14 15.64 -6.60 -2.33
CA TYR A 14 16.39 -7.86 -2.35
C TYR A 14 16.31 -8.56 -0.99
N LEU A 15 15.98 -9.86 -1.01
CA LEU A 15 15.75 -10.71 0.18
C LEU A 15 14.57 -10.33 1.07
N ALA A 16 13.75 -9.35 0.70
CA ALA A 16 12.56 -9.05 1.48
C ALA A 16 11.50 -10.15 1.33
N VAL A 17 11.06 -10.68 2.46
CA VAL A 17 10.05 -11.74 2.57
C VAL A 17 8.70 -11.21 3.04
N ARG A 18 8.67 -9.97 3.56
CA ARG A 18 7.49 -9.31 4.11
C ARG A 18 7.52 -7.82 3.80
N TYR A 19 6.34 -7.28 3.56
CA TYR A 19 6.11 -5.87 3.30
C TYR A 19 4.96 -5.38 4.17
N GLU A 20 5.02 -4.11 4.53
CA GLU A 20 3.91 -3.40 5.16
C GLU A 20 3.69 -2.09 4.42
N PHE A 21 2.42 -1.81 4.15
CA PHE A 21 1.96 -0.65 3.44
C PHE A 21 1.16 0.23 4.40
N GLU A 22 1.75 1.33 4.85
CA GLU A 22 1.00 2.38 5.54
C GLU A 22 0.24 3.17 4.50
N VAL A 23 -1.09 3.18 4.61
CA VAL A 23 -1.99 3.84 3.66
C VAL A 23 -2.83 4.83 4.41
N THR A 24 -2.92 6.05 3.89
CA THR A 24 -3.81 7.08 4.41
C THR A 24 -4.57 7.81 3.30
N ASP A 25 -5.84 8.10 3.54
CA ASP A 25 -6.69 8.98 2.72
C ASP A 25 -6.73 10.43 3.25
N GLY A 26 -5.87 10.75 4.23
CA GLY A 26 -5.85 12.03 4.95
C GLY A 26 -6.77 12.09 6.17
N VAL A 27 -7.61 11.07 6.40
CA VAL A 27 -8.51 10.96 7.56
C VAL A 27 -8.18 9.71 8.36
N THR A 28 -8.15 8.57 7.70
CA THR A 28 -7.83 7.25 8.24
C THR A 28 -6.42 6.87 7.83
N THR A 29 -5.65 6.29 8.76
CA THR A 29 -4.33 5.71 8.46
C THR A 29 -4.29 4.29 8.98
N ILE A 30 -3.94 3.34 8.11
CA ILE A 30 -3.81 1.93 8.50
C ILE A 30 -2.56 1.30 7.88
N VAL A 31 -2.11 0.19 8.46
CA VAL A 31 -1.03 -0.64 7.92
C VAL A 31 -1.60 -1.93 7.37
N ILE A 32 -1.33 -2.20 6.09
CA ILE A 32 -1.73 -3.40 5.37
C ILE A 32 -0.49 -4.29 5.21
N PRO A 33 -0.43 -5.48 5.84
CA PRO A 33 0.67 -6.41 5.66
C PRO A 33 0.54 -7.15 4.32
N SER A 34 1.69 -7.51 3.73
CA SER A 34 1.77 -8.33 2.51
C SER A 34 3.03 -9.20 2.51
N ASN A 35 2.94 -10.38 1.91
CA ASN A 35 4.10 -11.26 1.68
C ASN A 35 4.77 -10.97 0.33
N THR A 36 4.23 -10.03 -0.45
CA THR A 36 4.76 -9.60 -1.75
C THR A 36 4.96 -8.09 -1.75
N SER A 37 5.71 -7.57 -2.72
CA SER A 37 5.93 -6.13 -2.91
C SER A 37 4.71 -5.41 -3.48
N CYS A 38 3.49 -5.87 -3.18
CA CYS A 38 2.27 -5.26 -3.68
C CYS A 38 1.08 -5.47 -2.74
N PHE A 39 0.10 -4.59 -2.88
CA PHE A 39 -1.19 -4.65 -2.19
C PHE A 39 -2.29 -4.08 -3.09
N ARG A 40 -3.56 -4.29 -2.72
CA ARG A 40 -4.73 -3.70 -3.39
C ARG A 40 -5.43 -2.72 -2.46
N LEU A 41 -5.92 -1.60 -3.03
CA LEU A 41 -6.74 -0.62 -2.30
C LEU A 41 -8.05 -1.19 -1.76
N SER A 42 -8.55 -2.28 -2.34
CA SER A 42 -9.71 -3.00 -1.80
C SER A 42 -9.51 -3.55 -0.38
N GLN A 43 -8.26 -3.65 0.10
CA GLN A 43 -7.93 -4.07 1.46
C GLN A 43 -7.98 -2.90 2.46
N PHE A 44 -8.06 -1.66 1.97
CA PHE A 44 -8.28 -0.48 2.81
C PHE A 44 -9.73 -0.49 3.33
N PRO A 45 -10.00 -0.09 4.60
CA PRO A 45 -11.34 0.02 5.15
C PRO A 45 -12.22 0.93 4.28
N GLY A 46 -13.42 0.47 3.94
CA GLY A 46 -14.29 1.18 2.99
C GLY A 46 -13.92 0.96 1.50
N GLY A 47 -12.86 0.21 1.23
CA GLY A 47 -12.31 -0.02 -0.10
C GLY A 47 -11.61 1.21 -0.67
N GLY A 48 -11.09 1.08 -1.89
CA GLY A 48 -10.59 2.23 -2.64
C GLY A 48 -11.76 3.13 -3.02
N VAL A 49 -12.04 4.16 -2.22
CA VAL A 49 -13.03 5.19 -2.56
C VAL A 49 -12.57 5.94 -3.82
N VAL A 50 -13.48 6.15 -4.77
CA VAL A 50 -13.22 6.93 -6.00
C VAL A 50 -12.97 8.40 -5.69
N ASN A 51 -12.30 9.12 -6.60
CA ASN A 51 -11.97 10.54 -6.41
C ASN A 51 -11.25 10.84 -5.08
N THR A 52 -10.40 9.92 -4.63
CA THR A 52 -9.68 10.01 -3.36
C THR A 52 -8.20 9.82 -3.58
N ALA A 53 -7.39 10.67 -2.96
CA ALA A 53 -5.93 10.57 -3.00
C ALA A 53 -5.45 9.79 -1.78
N TYR A 54 -4.74 8.68 -2.03
CA TYR A 54 -4.14 7.86 -0.99
C TYR A 54 -2.63 8.11 -0.94
N THR A 55 -2.11 8.45 0.23
CA THR A 55 -0.67 8.48 0.47
C THR A 55 -0.23 7.14 1.03
N ILE A 56 0.78 6.54 0.40
CA ILE A 56 1.22 5.18 0.68
C ILE A 56 2.72 5.22 0.99
N ARG A 57 3.12 4.65 2.13
CA ARG A 57 4.51 4.39 2.48
C ARG A 57 4.73 2.90 2.65
N VAL A 58 5.92 2.44 2.29
CA VAL A 58 6.26 1.02 2.29
C VAL A 58 7.48 0.77 3.16
N ARG A 59 7.43 -0.28 3.96
CA ARG A 59 8.60 -0.86 4.63
C ARG A 59 8.67 -2.35 4.35
N SER A 60 9.87 -2.91 4.46
CA SER A 60 10.14 -4.31 4.16
C SER A 60 10.89 -4.99 5.29
N SER A 61 10.83 -6.31 5.34
CA SER A 61 11.64 -7.11 6.25
C SER A 61 12.22 -8.32 5.52
N ASN A 62 13.48 -8.62 5.79
CA ASN A 62 14.22 -9.74 5.20
C ASN A 62 14.17 -11.02 6.07
N GLY A 63 13.40 -11.03 7.16
CA GLY A 63 13.27 -12.20 8.03
C GLY A 63 11.82 -12.58 8.34
N ALA A 64 11.64 -13.81 8.79
CA ALA A 64 10.37 -14.26 9.36
C ALA A 64 10.08 -13.53 10.67
N ALA A 65 8.81 -13.36 11.05
CA ALA A 65 8.46 -12.75 12.33
C ALA A 65 9.15 -13.50 13.50
N PRO A 66 9.79 -12.81 14.47
CA PRO A 66 9.80 -11.36 14.70
C PRO A 66 11.05 -10.64 14.16
N ALA A 67 11.27 -10.64 12.84
CA ALA A 67 12.27 -9.77 12.23
C ALA A 67 11.81 -8.29 12.21
N ALA A 68 12.76 -7.38 12.42
CA ALA A 68 12.52 -5.95 12.32
C ALA A 68 12.21 -5.55 10.87
N PHE A 69 11.39 -4.52 10.71
CA PHE A 69 11.18 -3.86 9.43
C PHE A 69 12.22 -2.75 9.24
N THR A 70 12.50 -2.42 7.99
CA THR A 70 13.23 -1.21 7.60
C THR A 70 12.47 0.04 8.03
N ALA A 71 13.13 1.19 7.94
CA ALA A 71 12.43 2.47 7.95
C ALA A 71 11.39 2.53 6.83
N TRP A 72 10.37 3.37 7.02
CA TRP A 72 9.41 3.71 5.97
C TRP A 72 10.13 4.40 4.82
N GLY A 73 9.85 3.96 3.59
CA GLY A 73 10.31 4.63 2.38
C GLY A 73 9.54 5.92 2.09
N ASP A 74 9.92 6.57 0.99
CA ASP A 74 9.26 7.78 0.52
C ASP A 74 7.76 7.54 0.22
N PRO A 75 6.90 8.55 0.47
CA PRO A 75 5.49 8.45 0.18
C PRO A 75 5.22 8.45 -1.34
N CYS A 76 4.36 7.54 -1.77
CA CYS A 76 3.75 7.53 -3.10
C CYS A 76 2.29 7.95 -2.99
N ILE A 77 1.84 8.88 -3.84
CA ILE A 77 0.45 9.33 -3.87
C ILE A 77 -0.26 8.64 -5.03
N VAL A 78 -1.34 7.92 -4.72
CA VAL A 78 -2.18 7.23 -5.70
C VAL A 78 -3.58 7.81 -5.64
N SER A 79 -4.02 8.42 -6.74
CA SER A 79 -5.37 8.97 -6.86
C SER A 79 -6.28 7.99 -7.60
N THR A 80 -7.41 7.64 -7.00
CA THR A 80 -8.44 6.86 -7.69
C THR A 80 -9.17 7.74 -8.70
N PRO A 81 -9.53 7.21 -9.88
CA PRO A 81 -10.23 7.99 -10.89
C PRO A 81 -11.62 8.38 -10.38
N ILE A 82 -12.12 9.50 -10.91
CA ILE A 82 -13.52 9.87 -10.74
C ILE A 82 -14.34 8.82 -11.51
N ALA A 83 -15.33 8.20 -10.86
CA ALA A 83 -16.28 7.36 -11.58
C ALA A 83 -17.06 8.26 -12.55
N ARG A 84 -16.87 8.05 -13.86
CA ARG A 84 -17.76 8.65 -14.86
C ARG A 84 -19.10 7.90 -14.80
N LEU A 85 -20.16 8.63 -14.43
CA LEU A 85 -21.55 8.22 -14.58
C LEU A 85 -21.94 8.18 -16.07
#